data_AF-A0A2N1NEB4-F1
#
_entry.id   AF-A0A2N1NEB4-F1
#
_cell.length_a   1.000
_cell.length_b   1.000
_cell.length_c   1.000
_cell.angle_alpha   90.00
_cell.angle_beta   90.00
_cell.angle_gamma   90.00
#
_symmetry.space_group_name_H-M   'P 1'
#
loop_
_entity.id
_entity.type
_entity.pdbx_description
1 polymer ?
#
loop_
_entity_poly.entity_id
_entity_poly.type
_entity_poly.pdbx_seq_one_letter_code
_entity_poly.pdbx_strand_id
1 'polypeptide(L)'
;MGFNGIKKANKRAFKMKDCELNEIKTKGYKKDKLEFESKEDWMKKTNLFFSSDFNVQNFAELGLSFGNSQNENFNDEIKSVYEYTQVGKVTLTFREHLEPTEEFIKEIKNAIKSGNPEE
;
A
#
# COMPACT_ATOMS: atom_id res chain seq x y z
N MET A 1 -4.44 0.94 4.66
CA MET A 1 -4.08 2.20 3.98
C MET A 1 -5.15 3.21 4.35
N GLY A 2 -4.80 4.47 4.59
CA GLY A 2 -5.74 5.52 4.96
C GLY A 2 -5.11 6.90 4.80
N PHE A 3 -5.77 7.96 5.27
CA PHE A 3 -5.28 9.35 5.11
C PHE A 3 -3.87 9.59 5.65
N ASN A 4 -3.50 8.92 6.76
CA ASN A 4 -2.16 9.02 7.34
C ASN A 4 -1.15 8.03 6.71
N GLY A 5 -1.42 7.56 5.50
CA GLY A 5 -0.62 6.57 4.79
C GLY A 5 -0.83 5.11 5.24
N ILE A 6 0.08 4.23 4.82
CA ILE A 6 0.14 2.83 5.23
C ILE A 6 0.69 2.75 6.66
N LYS A 7 -0.12 2.21 7.57
CA LYS A 7 0.31 1.84 8.93
C LYS A 7 0.78 0.39 8.96
N LYS A 8 1.85 0.13 9.71
CA LYS A 8 2.34 -1.21 9.99
C LYS A 8 1.47 -1.87 11.06
N ALA A 9 1.03 -3.09 10.83
CA ALA A 9 0.32 -3.87 11.84
C ALA A 9 1.25 -4.29 12.99
N ASN A 10 0.72 -4.34 14.21
CA ASN A 10 1.47 -4.77 15.41
C ASN A 10 1.82 -6.26 15.38
N LYS A 11 0.95 -7.07 14.75
CA LYS A 11 1.13 -8.51 14.60
C LYS A 11 1.43 -8.85 13.14
N ARG A 12 2.35 -9.80 12.95
CA ARG A 12 2.79 -10.22 11.62
C ARG A 12 1.84 -11.28 11.05
N ALA A 13 1.25 -11.01 9.89
CA ALA A 13 0.38 -11.96 9.19
C ALA A 13 1.17 -13.06 8.45
N PHE A 14 2.31 -12.72 7.85
CA PHE A 14 3.13 -13.65 7.06
C PHE A 14 4.60 -13.60 7.48
N LYS A 15 5.26 -14.76 7.51
CA LYS A 15 6.72 -14.91 7.62
C LYS A 15 7.29 -15.10 6.22
N MET A 16 8.28 -14.29 5.86
CA MET A 16 9.08 -14.48 4.67
C MET A 16 10.17 -15.50 4.98
N LYS A 17 10.15 -16.64 4.29
CA LYS A 17 11.13 -17.73 4.48
C LYS A 17 12.39 -17.51 3.66
N ASP A 18 12.22 -16.91 2.50
CA ASP A 18 13.28 -16.62 1.54
C ASP A 18 12.86 -15.40 0.70
N CYS A 19 13.75 -14.91 -0.14
CA CYS A 19 13.44 -13.90 -1.14
C CYS A 19 14.49 -13.88 -2.24
N GLU A 20 14.07 -13.53 -3.45
CA GLU A 20 15.00 -13.14 -4.50
C GLU A 20 15.30 -11.65 -4.36
N LEU A 21 16.56 -11.33 -4.13
CA LEU A 21 17.06 -9.97 -4.08
C LEU A 21 17.96 -9.72 -5.29
N ASN A 22 17.50 -8.89 -6.21
CA ASN A 22 18.24 -8.54 -7.41
C ASN A 22 18.73 -7.09 -7.33
N GLU A 23 20.03 -6.86 -7.43
CA GLU A 23 20.60 -5.52 -7.48
C GLU A 23 20.29 -4.83 -8.81
N ILE A 24 19.84 -3.59 -8.75
CA ILE A 24 19.61 -2.76 -9.93
C ILE A 24 20.95 -2.12 -10.31
N LYS A 25 21.65 -2.75 -11.27
CA LYS A 25 23.01 -2.35 -11.68
C LYS A 25 23.06 -0.99 -12.40
N THR A 26 21.93 -0.48 -12.87
CA THR A 26 21.83 0.78 -13.61
C THR A 26 21.95 1.96 -12.65
N LYS A 27 23.04 2.74 -12.76
CA LYS A 27 23.29 3.95 -11.94
C LYS A 27 22.45 5.17 -12.36
N GLY A 28 21.23 4.95 -12.84
CA GLY A 28 20.33 6.01 -13.27
C GLY A 28 19.38 6.43 -12.15
N TYR A 29 19.03 7.72 -12.12
CA TYR A 29 17.86 8.20 -11.40
C TYR A 29 16.82 8.63 -12.41
N LYS A 30 15.54 8.38 -12.12
CA LYS A 30 14.42 8.92 -12.90
C LYS A 30 13.88 10.13 -12.17
N LYS A 31 13.91 11.30 -12.82
CA LYS A 31 13.14 12.46 -12.37
C LYS A 31 11.78 12.41 -13.03
N ASP A 32 10.73 12.64 -12.26
CA ASP A 32 9.37 12.63 -12.76
C ASP A 32 8.50 13.55 -11.93
N LYS A 33 7.27 13.75 -12.39
CA LYS A 33 6.25 14.55 -11.72
C LYS A 33 5.11 13.66 -11.28
N LEU A 34 4.53 14.02 -10.14
CA LEU A 34 3.39 13.36 -9.54
C LEU A 34 2.24 14.36 -9.52
N GLU A 35 1.20 14.02 -10.25
CA GLU A 35 -0.07 14.74 -10.29
C GLU A 35 -1.17 13.79 -9.83
N PHE A 36 -2.28 14.33 -9.34
CA PHE A 36 -3.38 13.54 -8.81
C PHE A 36 -4.67 13.79 -9.57
N GLU A 37 -5.32 12.70 -9.99
CA GLU A 37 -6.57 12.76 -10.74
C GLU A 37 -7.80 12.67 -9.82
N SER A 38 -7.66 12.06 -8.65
CA SER A 38 -8.74 11.84 -7.70
C SER A 38 -8.22 11.67 -6.27
N LYS A 39 -9.13 11.53 -5.29
CA LYS A 39 -8.75 11.26 -3.89
C LYS A 39 -8.09 9.89 -3.73
N GLU A 40 -8.61 8.91 -4.45
CA GLU A 40 -8.11 7.54 -4.51
C GLU A 40 -6.72 7.53 -5.14
N ASP A 41 -6.53 8.28 -6.23
CA ASP A 41 -5.25 8.43 -6.89
C ASP A 41 -4.20 9.12 -6.01
N TRP A 42 -4.61 10.20 -5.32
CA TRP A 42 -3.78 10.84 -4.29
C TRP A 42 -3.37 9.84 -3.21
N MET A 43 -4.30 9.05 -2.68
CA MET A 43 -3.98 8.09 -1.62
C MET A 43 -3.02 7.01 -2.14
N LYS A 44 -3.24 6.46 -3.34
CA LYS A 44 -2.35 5.45 -3.95
C LYS A 44 -0.93 5.99 -4.13
N LYS A 45 -0.80 7.15 -4.78
CA LYS A 45 0.47 7.76 -5.16
C LYS A 45 1.27 8.26 -3.94
N THR A 46 0.60 8.85 -2.94
CA THR A 46 1.26 9.22 -1.66
C THR A 46 1.76 8.00 -0.88
N ASN A 47 1.17 6.83 -1.11
CA ASN A 47 1.65 5.54 -0.60
C ASN A 47 2.60 4.80 -1.58
N LEU A 48 3.15 5.52 -2.57
CA LEU A 48 4.14 5.05 -3.54
C LEU A 48 3.65 3.97 -4.52
N PHE A 49 2.33 3.83 -4.72
CA PHE A 49 1.75 2.95 -5.73
C PHE A 49 1.60 3.69 -7.08
N PHE A 50 2.71 3.80 -7.84
CA PHE A 50 2.74 4.56 -9.11
C PHE A 50 2.20 3.78 -10.32
N SER A 51 2.43 2.47 -10.38
CA SER A 51 1.95 1.57 -11.45
C SER A 51 1.09 0.48 -10.82
N SER A 52 -0.22 0.68 -10.77
CA SER A 52 -1.12 -0.18 -9.99
C SER A 52 -1.55 -1.41 -10.79
N ASP A 53 -0.80 -2.50 -10.68
CA ASP A 53 -1.27 -3.84 -11.00
C ASP A 53 -2.02 -4.43 -9.78
N PHE A 54 -3.36 -4.37 -9.88
CA PHE A 54 -4.38 -5.06 -9.07
C PHE A 54 -4.65 -4.64 -7.59
N ASN A 55 -5.95 -4.55 -7.26
CA ASN A 55 -6.63 -4.35 -5.96
C ASN A 55 -6.20 -3.20 -5.02
N VAL A 56 -5.17 -2.41 -5.32
CA VAL A 56 -4.82 -1.21 -4.51
C VAL A 56 -5.97 -0.19 -4.48
N GLN A 57 -6.74 -0.10 -5.56
CA GLN A 57 -7.92 0.78 -5.66
C GLN A 57 -8.93 0.50 -4.52
N ASN A 58 -9.31 -0.75 -4.31
CA ASN A 58 -10.25 -1.13 -3.24
C ASN A 58 -9.74 -0.73 -1.86
N PHE A 59 -8.42 -0.84 -1.62
CA PHE A 59 -7.82 -0.41 -0.35
C PHE A 59 -7.81 1.12 -0.18
N ALA A 60 -7.66 1.86 -1.27
CA ALA A 60 -7.76 3.32 -1.25
C ALA A 60 -9.22 3.76 -0.95
N GLU A 61 -10.20 3.16 -1.63
CA GLU A 61 -11.62 3.42 -1.42
C GLU A 61 -12.05 3.08 0.01
N LEU A 62 -11.67 1.91 0.53
CA LEU A 62 -11.91 1.54 1.93
C LEU A 62 -11.21 2.51 2.89
N GLY A 63 -9.96 2.87 2.62
CA GLY A 63 -9.22 3.84 3.43
C GLY A 63 -9.89 5.22 3.49
N LEU A 64 -10.53 5.64 2.39
CA LEU A 64 -11.32 6.85 2.30
C LEU A 64 -12.68 6.72 2.99
N SER A 65 -13.34 5.57 2.93
CA SER A 65 -14.64 5.36 3.57
C SER A 65 -14.57 5.40 5.10
N PHE A 66 -13.45 4.94 5.68
CA PHE A 66 -13.21 5.04 7.13
C PHE A 66 -12.55 6.37 7.56
N GLY A 67 -12.02 7.13 6.61
CA GLY A 67 -11.42 8.42 6.85
C GLY A 67 -12.49 9.51 6.86
N ASN A 68 -12.82 10.02 8.05
CA ASN A 68 -13.75 11.14 8.19
C ASN A 68 -13.43 12.30 7.23
N SER A 69 -14.50 12.98 6.81
CA SER A 69 -14.63 14.12 5.89
C SER A 69 -13.79 15.38 6.18
N GLN A 70 -12.68 15.31 6.92
CA GLN A 70 -12.01 16.46 7.52
C GLN A 70 -10.59 16.72 7.01
N ASN A 71 -10.45 17.06 5.74
CA ASN A 71 -9.28 17.87 5.36
C ASN A 71 -9.75 18.96 4.40
N GLU A 72 -10.00 20.16 4.92
CA GLU A 72 -10.47 21.32 4.13
C GLU A 72 -9.49 21.68 3.01
N ASN A 73 -8.20 21.37 3.18
CA ASN A 73 -7.14 21.63 2.21
C ASN A 73 -6.89 20.49 1.21
N PHE A 74 -7.66 19.38 1.29
CA PHE A 74 -7.43 18.21 0.43
C PHE A 74 -7.56 18.54 -1.06
N ASN A 75 -8.53 19.39 -1.38
CA ASN A 75 -8.78 19.80 -2.76
C ASN A 75 -7.61 20.60 -3.36
N ASP A 76 -6.82 21.27 -2.53
CA ASP A 76 -5.62 22.00 -2.97
C ASP A 76 -4.42 21.04 -3.11
N GLU A 77 -4.36 20.01 -2.28
CA GLU A 77 -3.35 18.95 -2.35
C GLU A 77 -3.49 18.10 -3.61
N ILE A 78 -4.73 17.75 -4.02
CA ILE A 78 -4.99 17.05 -5.29
C ILE A 78 -4.54 17.90 -6.49
N LYS A 79 -4.72 19.23 -6.44
CA LYS A 79 -4.36 20.15 -7.53
C LYS A 79 -2.86 20.44 -7.61
N SER A 80 -2.08 19.97 -6.64
CA SER A 80 -0.66 20.24 -6.57
C SER A 80 0.14 19.27 -7.43
N VAL A 81 1.26 19.75 -7.97
CA VAL A 81 2.22 18.95 -8.74
C VAL A 81 3.48 18.77 -7.92
N TYR A 82 3.91 17.54 -7.71
CA TYR A 82 5.09 17.22 -6.91
C TYR A 82 6.20 16.68 -7.81
N GLU A 83 7.39 17.24 -7.73
CA GLU A 83 8.56 16.70 -8.40
C GLU A 83 9.24 15.65 -7.51
N TYR A 84 9.58 14.50 -8.07
CA TYR A 84 10.28 13.45 -7.33
C TYR A 84 11.42 12.84 -8.14
N THR A 85 12.37 12.25 -7.41
CA THR A 85 13.51 11.52 -7.98
C THR A 85 13.46 10.07 -7.48
N GLN A 86 13.27 9.13 -8.39
CA GLN A 86 13.33 7.70 -8.12
C GLN A 86 14.75 7.19 -8.30
N VAL A 87 15.26 6.50 -7.27
CA VAL A 87 16.57 5.85 -7.28
C VAL A 87 16.38 4.38 -6.95
N GLY A 88 16.36 3.53 -7.97
CA GLY A 88 16.29 2.08 -7.80
C GLY A 88 17.62 1.54 -7.27
N LYS A 89 17.56 0.72 -6.22
CA LYS A 89 18.75 0.05 -5.66
C LYS A 89 18.66 -1.46 -5.80
N VAL A 90 17.55 -2.03 -5.35
CA VAL A 90 17.29 -3.47 -5.35
C VAL A 90 15.83 -3.73 -5.69
N THR A 91 15.57 -4.85 -6.33
CA THR A 91 14.25 -5.44 -6.49
C THR A 91 14.15 -6.65 -5.58
N LEU A 92 13.05 -6.74 -4.81
CA LEU A 92 12.78 -7.82 -3.88
C LEU A 92 11.53 -8.58 -4.34
N THR A 93 11.69 -9.86 -4.70
CA THR A 93 10.59 -10.77 -5.04
C THR A 93 10.45 -11.80 -3.93
N PHE A 94 9.26 -11.93 -3.36
CA PHE A 94 9.05 -12.76 -2.17
C PHE A 94 7.70 -13.48 -2.14
N ARG A 95 6.87 -13.37 -3.19
CA ARG A 95 5.50 -13.89 -3.20
C ARG A 95 5.43 -15.38 -2.91
N GLU A 96 6.28 -16.17 -3.53
CA GLU A 96 6.35 -17.63 -3.39
C GLU A 96 7.00 -18.07 -2.07
N HIS A 97 7.56 -17.12 -1.31
CA HIS A 97 8.30 -17.37 -0.08
C HIS A 97 7.60 -16.84 1.17
N LEU A 98 6.30 -16.51 1.06
CA LEU A 98 5.47 -16.10 2.19
C LEU A 98 4.69 -17.27 2.77
N GLU A 99 4.86 -17.51 4.06
CA GLU A 99 4.02 -18.43 4.82
C GLU A 99 3.17 -17.66 5.84
N PRO A 100 1.86 -17.90 5.91
CA PRO A 100 1.03 -17.29 6.94
C PRO A 100 1.44 -17.76 8.34
N THR A 101 1.29 -16.90 9.34
CA THR A 101 1.52 -17.29 10.73
C THR A 101 0.37 -18.15 11.25
N GLU A 102 0.66 -19.03 12.21
CA GLU A 102 -0.38 -19.83 12.87
C GLU A 102 -1.44 -18.95 13.54
N GLU A 103 -1.01 -17.84 14.14
CA GLU A 103 -1.90 -16.83 14.71
C GLU A 103 -2.84 -16.25 13.64
N PHE A 104 -2.30 -15.83 12.49
CA PHE A 104 -3.12 -15.30 11.40
C PHE A 104 -4.10 -16.34 10.86
N ILE A 105 -3.67 -17.59 10.66
CA ILE A 105 -4.55 -18.69 10.23
C ILE A 105 -5.67 -18.90 11.24
N LYS A 106 -5.37 -18.86 12.55
CA LYS A 106 -6.36 -19.05 13.61
C LYS A 106 -7.41 -17.94 13.58
N GLU A 107 -6.99 -16.69 13.50
CA GLU A 107 -7.92 -15.55 13.44
C GLU A 107 -8.83 -15.63 12.19
N ILE A 108 -8.28 -15.97 11.02
CA ILE A 108 -9.09 -16.17 9.81
C ILE A 108 -10.10 -17.31 9.98
N LYS A 109 -9.68 -18.45 10.55
CA LYS A 109 -10.61 -19.57 10.82
C LYS A 109 -11.70 -19.19 11.80
N ASN A 110 -11.40 -18.35 12.80
CA ASN A 110 -12.39 -17.86 13.74
C ASN A 110 -13.39 -16.90 13.07
N ALA A 111 -12.90 -15.96 12.26
CA ALA A 111 -13.74 -15.03 11.49
C ALA A 111 -14.67 -15.77 10.50
N ILE A 112 -14.19 -16.82 9.83
CA ILE A 112 -15.04 -17.64 8.95
C ILE A 112 -16.15 -18.35 9.76
N LYS A 113 -15.83 -18.82 10.97
CA LYS A 113 -16.78 -19.54 11.84
C LYS A 113 -17.79 -18.64 12.53
N SER A 114 -17.46 -17.37 12.80
CA SER A 114 -18.37 -16.45 13.49
C SER A 114 -19.65 -16.23 12.67
N GLY A 115 -19.58 -16.42 11.34
CA GLY A 115 -20.71 -16.21 10.43
C GLY A 115 -21.21 -14.75 10.42
N ASN A 116 -20.50 -13.86 11.11
CA ASN A 116 -20.87 -12.47 11.29
C ASN A 116 -19.85 -11.60 10.54
N PRO A 117 -20.24 -10.98 9.41
CA PRO A 117 -19.32 -10.22 8.58
C PRO A 117 -18.87 -8.87 9.17
N GLU A 118 -19.40 -8.47 10.34
CA GLU A 118 -19.20 -7.14 10.93
C GLU A 118 -18.32 -7.10 12.20
N GLU A 119 -17.77 -8.23 12.66
CA GLU A 119 -16.78 -8.27 13.77
C GLU A 119 -15.33 -8.15 13.29
#